data_AF-A0A7K4NM63-F1
#
_entry.id   AF-A0A7K4NM63-F1
#
_cell.length_a   1.000
_cell.length_b   1.000
_cell.length_c   1.000
_cell.angle_alpha   90.00
_cell.angle_beta   90.00
_cell.angle_gamma   90.00
#
_symmetry.space_group_name_H-M   'P 1'
#
loop_
_entity.id
_entity.type
_entity.pdbx_description
1 polymer ?
#
loop_
_entity_poly.entity_id
_entity_poly.type
_entity_poly.pdbx_seq_one_letter_code
_entity_poly.pdbx_strand_id
1 'polypeptide(L)'
;MATQMSSARRGIATDEMKQVAKDEDVTLDWLLPKIAIGSIIIPSNNVRPQKIHNVGIGKGMKTKVNVNIGTSTLNVNVEEEVEKAKVAVKYHADTIMDLSDGGDVGSIRRTLLDAAPITFGTVPIYEAYNFGVEKHKNPLDITEDDYLRAFENNIKDGVDYTTIHSGITKEIAKRILKVQRYAGVVSKGGTITAAWMLKYDKENPYITHYDYM
;
A
#
# COMPACT_ATOMS: atom_id res chain seq x y z
N MET A 1 -19.35 2.20 -6.07
CA MET A 1 -19.02 0.81 -5.68
C MET A 1 -18.93 0.74 -4.18
N ALA A 2 -19.25 -0.40 -3.56
CA ALA A 2 -19.29 -0.53 -2.11
C ALA A 2 -17.99 -1.14 -1.58
N THR A 3 -17.35 -0.51 -0.59
CA THR A 3 -16.26 -1.11 0.19
C THR A 3 -16.80 -2.17 1.14
N GLN A 4 -15.94 -3.07 1.63
CA GLN A 4 -16.29 -4.07 2.65
C GLN A 4 -16.91 -3.41 3.90
N MET A 5 -16.36 -2.27 4.36
CA MET A 5 -16.93 -1.50 5.47
C MET A 5 -18.34 -0.96 5.17
N SER A 6 -18.58 -0.43 3.98
CA SER A 6 -19.91 0.08 3.60
C SER A 6 -20.95 -1.03 3.46
N SER A 7 -20.55 -2.23 3.03
CA SER A 7 -21.42 -3.41 2.99
C SER A 7 -21.73 -3.93 4.39
N ALA A 8 -20.73 -4.00 5.27
CA ALA A 8 -20.91 -4.41 6.66
C ALA A 8 -21.87 -3.48 7.43
N ARG A 9 -21.76 -2.16 7.24
CA ARG A 9 -22.67 -1.16 7.84
C ARG A 9 -24.12 -1.32 7.38
N ARG A 10 -24.34 -1.92 6.20
CA ARG A 10 -25.67 -2.25 5.67
C ARG A 10 -26.14 -3.65 6.06
N GLY A 11 -25.36 -4.39 6.85
CA GLY A 11 -25.65 -5.78 7.21
C GLY A 11 -25.49 -6.77 6.05
N ILE A 12 -24.79 -6.39 4.98
CA ILE A 12 -24.60 -7.24 3.80
C ILE A 12 -23.30 -8.03 3.96
N ALA A 13 -23.42 -9.36 4.06
CA ALA A 13 -22.29 -10.28 4.05
C ALA A 13 -21.81 -10.56 2.62
N THR A 14 -20.65 -10.02 2.27
CA THR A 14 -19.98 -10.27 0.98
C THR A 14 -19.34 -11.66 0.94
N ASP A 15 -18.91 -12.10 -0.24
CA ASP A 15 -18.24 -13.39 -0.38
C ASP A 15 -16.84 -13.38 0.26
N GLU A 16 -16.15 -12.25 0.25
CA GLU A 16 -14.88 -12.11 0.97
C GLU A 16 -15.06 -12.23 2.48
N MET A 17 -16.14 -11.66 3.04
CA MET A 17 -16.46 -11.81 4.47
C MET A 17 -16.79 -13.25 4.84
N LYS A 18 -17.52 -13.97 3.97
CA LYS A 18 -17.84 -15.40 4.20
C LYS A 18 -16.57 -16.26 4.17
N GLN A 19 -15.66 -15.99 3.23
CA GLN A 19 -14.37 -16.67 3.17
C GLN A 19 -13.55 -16.41 4.44
N VAL A 20 -13.36 -15.14 4.81
CA VAL A 20 -12.60 -14.76 6.01
C VAL A 20 -13.21 -15.33 7.28
N ALA A 21 -14.54 -15.31 7.42
CA ALA A 21 -15.23 -15.91 8.57
C ALA A 21 -14.92 -17.42 8.69
N LYS A 22 -14.91 -18.13 7.57
CA LYS A 22 -14.56 -19.56 7.52
C LYS A 22 -13.08 -19.80 7.87
N ASP A 23 -12.17 -19.02 7.32
CA ASP A 23 -10.72 -19.22 7.50
C ASP A 23 -10.24 -18.90 8.93
N GLU A 24 -10.93 -17.97 9.59
CA GLU A 24 -10.70 -17.57 10.98
C GLU A 24 -11.53 -18.36 11.99
N ASP A 25 -12.43 -19.25 11.55
CA ASP A 25 -13.35 -20.02 12.40
C ASP A 25 -14.23 -19.11 13.29
N VAL A 26 -14.84 -18.08 12.68
CA VAL A 26 -15.74 -17.13 13.35
C VAL A 26 -17.08 -17.00 12.62
N THR A 27 -18.11 -16.52 13.32
CA THR A 27 -19.42 -16.28 12.70
C THR A 27 -19.49 -14.94 11.98
N LEU A 28 -20.37 -14.84 10.96
CA LEU A 28 -20.66 -13.56 10.31
C LEU A 28 -21.26 -12.53 11.27
N ASP A 29 -22.09 -12.96 12.22
CA ASP A 29 -22.67 -12.10 13.25
C ASP A 29 -21.60 -11.46 14.15
N TRP A 30 -20.47 -12.16 14.34
CA TRP A 30 -19.32 -11.62 15.06
C TRP A 30 -18.47 -10.70 14.17
N LEU A 31 -18.29 -11.06 12.89
CA LEU A 31 -17.40 -10.37 11.96
C LEU A 31 -17.97 -9.04 11.44
N LEU A 32 -19.25 -9.02 11.04
CA LEU A 32 -19.87 -7.85 10.41
C LEU A 32 -19.80 -6.58 11.28
N PRO A 33 -20.16 -6.61 12.58
CA PRO A 33 -20.07 -5.42 13.42
C PRO A 33 -18.63 -4.89 13.53
N LYS A 34 -17.63 -5.79 13.55
CA LYS A 34 -16.22 -5.43 13.66
C LYS A 34 -15.67 -4.75 12.41
N ILE A 35 -16.11 -5.20 11.24
CA ILE A 35 -15.82 -4.53 9.97
C ILE A 35 -16.55 -3.18 9.89
N ALA A 36 -17.82 -3.12 10.31
CA ALA A 36 -18.63 -1.90 10.24
C ALA A 36 -18.05 -0.73 11.05
N ILE A 37 -17.41 -1.02 12.19
CA ILE A 37 -16.72 -0.03 13.03
C ILE A 37 -15.24 0.18 12.65
N GLY A 38 -14.72 -0.55 11.66
CA GLY A 38 -13.33 -0.44 11.22
C GLY A 38 -12.28 -1.11 12.12
N SER A 39 -12.69 -1.99 13.02
CA SER A 39 -11.75 -2.75 13.87
C SER A 39 -11.11 -3.95 13.16
N ILE A 40 -11.73 -4.40 12.07
CA ILE A 40 -11.26 -5.44 11.16
C ILE A 40 -11.41 -4.92 9.74
N ILE A 41 -10.38 -5.09 8.91
CA ILE A 41 -10.43 -4.80 7.48
C ILE A 41 -10.28 -6.07 6.66
N ILE A 42 -10.83 -6.06 5.45
CA ILE A 42 -10.56 -7.05 4.41
C ILE A 42 -10.12 -6.27 3.18
N PRO A 43 -8.80 -6.14 2.94
CA PRO A 43 -8.30 -5.48 1.74
C PRO A 43 -8.71 -6.31 0.52
N SER A 44 -9.49 -5.69 -0.37
CA SER A 44 -9.96 -6.32 -1.59
C SER A 44 -10.30 -5.22 -2.59
N ASN A 45 -9.44 -5.04 -3.59
CA ASN A 45 -9.71 -4.11 -4.67
C ASN A 45 -10.58 -4.79 -5.72
N ASN A 46 -11.71 -4.17 -6.05
CA ASN A 46 -12.69 -4.72 -6.97
C ASN A 46 -12.27 -4.64 -8.45
N VAL A 47 -11.17 -3.96 -8.77
CA VAL A 47 -10.57 -3.95 -10.11
C VAL A 47 -9.73 -5.20 -10.35
N ARG A 48 -9.37 -5.93 -9.28
CA ARG A 48 -8.48 -7.09 -9.37
C ARG A 48 -9.09 -8.20 -10.24
N PRO A 49 -8.50 -8.52 -11.41
CA PRO A 49 -9.10 -9.46 -12.37
C PRO A 49 -9.04 -10.92 -11.89
N GLN A 50 -8.05 -11.26 -11.09
CA GLN A 50 -7.82 -12.58 -10.54
C GLN A 50 -8.56 -12.78 -9.21
N LYS A 51 -9.06 -13.99 -8.99
CA LYS A 51 -9.54 -14.40 -7.67
C LYS A 51 -8.34 -14.56 -6.74
N ILE A 52 -8.37 -13.86 -5.61
CA ILE A 52 -7.32 -13.94 -4.60
C ILE A 52 -7.81 -14.58 -3.31
N HIS A 53 -6.88 -15.02 -2.48
CA HIS A 53 -7.18 -15.37 -1.11
C HIS A 53 -7.16 -14.10 -0.23
N ASN A 54 -8.34 -13.51 0.02
CA ASN A 54 -8.49 -12.37 0.93
C ASN A 54 -8.29 -12.80 2.38
N VAL A 55 -7.63 -11.94 3.15
CA VAL A 55 -7.43 -12.13 4.59
C VAL A 55 -8.13 -11.03 5.38
N GLY A 56 -8.68 -11.38 6.53
CA GLY A 56 -9.15 -10.42 7.52
C GLY A 56 -7.98 -9.96 8.40
N ILE A 57 -7.85 -8.65 8.61
CA ILE A 57 -6.79 -8.07 9.44
C ILE A 57 -7.44 -7.26 10.55
N GLY A 58 -7.25 -7.69 11.80
CA GLY A 58 -7.71 -6.94 12.97
C GLY A 58 -7.75 -7.75 14.25
N LYS A 59 -8.21 -7.11 15.33
CA LYS A 59 -8.19 -7.71 16.67
C LYS A 59 -9.17 -8.88 16.78
N GLY A 60 -8.67 -10.02 17.25
CA GLY A 60 -9.46 -11.25 17.44
C GLY A 60 -9.31 -12.25 16.30
N MET A 61 -8.56 -11.93 15.26
CA MET A 61 -8.15 -12.86 14.20
C MET A 61 -6.74 -13.39 14.47
N LYS A 62 -6.33 -14.44 13.74
CA LYS A 62 -4.94 -14.89 13.72
C LYS A 62 -4.02 -13.73 13.32
N THR A 63 -2.82 -13.69 13.90
CA THR A 63 -1.82 -12.68 13.51
C THR A 63 -1.42 -12.89 12.05
N LYS A 64 -1.34 -11.79 11.29
CA LYS A 64 -1.04 -11.80 9.86
C LYS A 64 0.40 -11.36 9.62
N VAL A 65 1.06 -11.97 8.65
CA VAL A 65 2.45 -11.71 8.26
C VAL A 65 2.50 -11.18 6.83
N ASN A 66 3.19 -10.05 6.67
CA ASN A 66 3.46 -9.44 5.37
C ASN A 66 4.88 -9.77 4.89
N VAL A 67 5.04 -10.10 3.61
CA VAL A 67 6.35 -10.23 2.96
C VAL A 67 6.59 -9.05 2.02
N ASN A 68 7.73 -8.38 2.21
CA ASN A 68 8.16 -7.30 1.32
C ASN A 68 9.03 -7.87 0.20
N ILE A 69 8.70 -7.50 -1.03
CA ILE A 69 9.49 -7.76 -2.24
C ILE A 69 9.65 -6.43 -3.00
N GLY A 70 10.40 -6.44 -4.08
CA GLY A 70 10.53 -5.32 -4.99
C GLY A 70 11.95 -5.08 -5.44
N THR A 71 12.06 -4.44 -6.60
CA THR A 71 13.33 -4.05 -7.22
C THR A 71 13.87 -2.74 -6.62
N SER A 72 15.14 -2.46 -6.88
CA SER A 72 15.76 -1.18 -6.51
C SER A 72 16.59 -0.61 -7.63
N THR A 73 17.00 0.66 -7.51
CA THR A 73 17.90 1.29 -8.49
C THR A 73 19.25 0.57 -8.66
N LEU A 74 19.64 -0.29 -7.70
CA LEU A 74 20.88 -1.08 -7.75
C LEU A 74 20.68 -2.49 -8.31
N ASN A 75 19.48 -3.04 -8.20
CA ASN A 75 19.17 -4.39 -8.66
C ASN A 75 17.74 -4.44 -9.21
N VAL A 76 17.64 -4.50 -10.54
CA VAL A 76 16.38 -4.63 -11.27
C VAL A 76 16.37 -6.00 -11.95
N ASN A 77 15.80 -6.99 -11.27
CA ASN A 77 15.65 -8.35 -11.77
C ASN A 77 14.21 -8.82 -11.51
N VAL A 78 13.37 -8.75 -12.55
CA VAL A 78 11.94 -9.02 -12.42
C VAL A 78 11.68 -10.50 -12.17
N GLU A 79 12.46 -11.37 -12.80
CA GLU A 79 12.37 -12.81 -12.63
C GLU A 79 12.65 -13.21 -11.17
N GLU A 80 13.66 -12.61 -10.54
CA GLU A 80 13.97 -12.84 -9.13
C GLU A 80 12.82 -12.40 -8.20
N GLU A 81 12.21 -11.23 -8.45
CA GLU A 81 11.07 -10.75 -7.66
C GLU A 81 9.82 -11.62 -7.85
N VAL A 82 9.59 -12.13 -9.06
CA VAL A 82 8.53 -13.10 -9.33
C VAL A 82 8.76 -14.41 -8.55
N GLU A 83 9.98 -14.92 -8.51
CA GLU A 83 10.29 -16.12 -7.72
C GLU A 83 10.13 -15.87 -6.21
N LYS A 84 10.53 -14.69 -5.69
CA LYS A 84 10.27 -14.30 -4.30
C LYS A 84 8.76 -14.27 -3.99
N ALA A 85 7.96 -13.70 -4.89
CA ALA A 85 6.51 -13.65 -4.77
C ALA A 85 5.90 -15.07 -4.69
N LYS A 86 6.30 -15.96 -5.60
CA LYS A 86 5.87 -17.37 -5.59
C LYS A 86 6.28 -18.09 -4.31
N VAL A 87 7.49 -17.87 -3.82
CA VAL A 87 7.98 -18.44 -2.56
C VAL A 87 7.14 -17.95 -1.37
N ALA A 88 6.85 -16.66 -1.30
CA ALA A 88 6.02 -16.08 -0.25
C ALA A 88 4.61 -16.70 -0.23
N VAL A 89 3.98 -16.87 -1.40
CA VAL A 89 2.68 -17.55 -1.52
C VAL A 89 2.79 -19.03 -1.13
N LYS A 90 3.81 -19.74 -1.61
CA LYS A 90 4.05 -21.17 -1.31
C LYS A 90 4.18 -21.44 0.20
N TYR A 91 4.78 -20.51 0.94
CA TYR A 91 4.95 -20.61 2.40
C TYR A 91 3.91 -19.80 3.18
N HIS A 92 2.77 -19.50 2.56
CA HIS A 92 1.57 -18.95 3.23
C HIS A 92 1.76 -17.57 3.87
N ALA A 93 2.47 -16.66 3.21
CA ALA A 93 2.37 -15.23 3.54
C ALA A 93 0.90 -14.77 3.45
N ASP A 94 0.45 -13.97 4.41
CA ASP A 94 -0.93 -13.45 4.41
C ASP A 94 -1.09 -12.30 3.42
N THR A 95 -0.08 -11.45 3.35
CA THR A 95 -0.01 -10.33 2.40
C THR A 95 1.38 -10.19 1.81
N ILE A 96 1.46 -9.57 0.63
CA ILE A 96 2.72 -9.11 0.04
C ILE A 96 2.65 -7.60 -0.15
N MET A 97 3.80 -6.93 -0.03
CA MET A 97 3.97 -5.59 -0.54
C MET A 97 5.07 -5.53 -1.60
N ASP A 98 4.76 -4.90 -2.72
CA ASP A 98 5.75 -4.45 -3.69
C ASP A 98 6.28 -3.07 -3.30
N LEU A 99 7.58 -3.03 -3.00
CA LEU A 99 8.33 -1.85 -2.62
C LEU A 99 9.29 -1.40 -3.73
N SER A 100 9.06 -1.83 -4.96
CA SER A 100 9.88 -1.48 -6.11
C SER A 100 10.04 0.03 -6.29
N ASP A 101 11.27 0.49 -6.47
CA ASP A 101 11.59 1.89 -6.81
C ASP A 101 12.61 2.03 -7.96
N GLY A 102 12.98 0.94 -8.60
CA GLY A 102 13.88 0.90 -9.75
C GLY A 102 13.26 0.20 -10.96
N GLY A 103 13.68 0.58 -12.17
CA GLY A 103 13.10 0.06 -13.41
C GLY A 103 11.67 0.57 -13.66
N ASP A 104 10.96 -0.09 -14.58
CA ASP A 104 9.55 0.20 -14.88
C ASP A 104 8.65 -0.36 -13.76
N VAL A 105 8.55 0.40 -12.68
CA VAL A 105 7.78 0.04 -11.47
C VAL A 105 6.32 -0.27 -11.76
N GLY A 106 5.71 0.35 -12.78
CA GLY A 106 4.33 0.08 -13.15
C GLY A 106 4.19 -1.30 -13.79
N SER A 107 5.09 -1.64 -14.72
CA SER A 107 5.13 -2.97 -15.33
C SER A 107 5.45 -4.06 -14.30
N ILE A 108 6.46 -3.82 -13.46
CA ILE A 108 6.88 -4.75 -12.40
C ILE A 108 5.72 -5.02 -11.44
N ARG A 109 5.02 -3.98 -10.95
CA ARG A 109 3.86 -4.14 -10.07
C ARG A 109 2.80 -5.04 -10.69
N ARG A 110 2.42 -4.81 -11.96
CA ARG A 110 1.42 -5.64 -12.65
C ARG A 110 1.87 -7.09 -12.77
N THR A 111 3.14 -7.33 -13.11
CA THR A 111 3.72 -8.68 -13.14
C THR A 111 3.68 -9.36 -11.77
N LEU A 112 3.99 -8.63 -10.69
CA LEU A 112 3.98 -9.18 -9.33
C LEU A 112 2.56 -9.43 -8.81
N LEU A 113 1.60 -8.56 -9.15
CA LEU A 113 0.17 -8.74 -8.84
C LEU A 113 -0.36 -10.05 -9.45
N ASP A 114 0.04 -10.36 -10.68
CA ASP A 114 -0.34 -11.60 -11.37
C ASP A 114 0.35 -12.84 -10.76
N ALA A 115 1.62 -12.72 -10.38
CA ALA A 115 2.39 -13.81 -9.77
C ALA A 115 1.95 -14.16 -8.33
N ALA A 116 1.34 -13.20 -7.61
CA ALA A 116 0.95 -13.34 -6.21
C ALA A 116 -0.58 -13.21 -6.02
N PRO A 117 -1.36 -14.30 -6.15
CA PRO A 117 -2.82 -14.28 -5.97
C PRO A 117 -3.25 -14.22 -4.47
N ILE A 118 -2.61 -13.34 -3.71
CA ILE A 118 -2.90 -13.03 -2.31
C ILE A 118 -3.05 -11.52 -2.15
N THR A 119 -3.52 -11.07 -0.99
CA THR A 119 -3.70 -9.65 -0.67
C THR A 119 -2.39 -8.85 -0.87
N PHE A 120 -2.44 -7.79 -1.68
CA PHE A 120 -1.26 -7.11 -2.23
C PHE A 120 -1.26 -5.62 -1.94
N GLY A 121 -0.14 -5.08 -1.46
CA GLY A 121 0.00 -3.68 -1.11
C GLY A 121 1.20 -2.99 -1.75
N THR A 122 1.19 -1.66 -1.72
CA THR A 122 2.30 -0.84 -2.26
C THR A 122 2.51 0.43 -1.43
N VAL A 123 3.56 1.18 -1.79
CA VAL A 123 3.80 2.54 -1.28
C VAL A 123 3.85 3.49 -2.48
N PRO A 124 2.73 4.15 -2.87
CA PRO A 124 2.64 4.88 -4.14
C PRO A 124 3.70 5.97 -4.36
N ILE A 125 4.21 6.59 -3.29
CA ILE A 125 5.29 7.58 -3.39
C ILE A 125 6.59 7.00 -4.00
N TYR A 126 6.79 5.68 -3.99
CA TYR A 126 7.95 5.07 -4.64
C TYR A 126 7.85 5.12 -6.17
N GLU A 127 6.63 5.01 -6.72
CA GLU A 127 6.40 5.20 -8.16
C GLU A 127 6.59 6.66 -8.57
N ALA A 128 6.05 7.61 -7.79
CA ALA A 128 6.28 9.03 -8.06
C ALA A 128 7.78 9.39 -7.96
N TYR A 129 8.47 8.87 -6.93
CA TYR A 129 9.92 9.02 -6.77
C TYR A 129 10.68 8.47 -7.99
N ASN A 130 10.38 7.24 -8.42
CA ASN A 130 10.99 6.60 -9.57
C ASN A 130 10.77 7.43 -10.85
N PHE A 131 9.56 7.93 -11.06
CA PHE A 131 9.25 8.83 -12.18
C PHE A 131 10.11 10.11 -12.17
N GLY A 132 10.33 10.72 -11.00
CA GLY A 132 11.24 11.86 -10.85
C GLY A 132 12.69 11.52 -11.24
N VAL A 133 13.17 10.35 -10.84
CA VAL A 133 14.50 9.86 -11.23
C VAL A 133 14.59 9.63 -12.74
N GLU A 134 13.62 8.93 -13.33
CA GLU A 134 13.68 8.57 -14.74
C GLU A 134 13.55 9.78 -15.67
N LYS A 135 12.53 10.61 -15.43
CA LYS A 135 12.16 11.74 -16.29
C LYS A 135 12.99 12.99 -16.04
N HIS A 136 13.30 13.29 -14.78
CA HIS A 136 13.93 14.57 -14.39
C HIS A 136 15.36 14.41 -13.88
N LYS A 137 15.87 13.18 -13.73
CA LYS A 137 17.18 12.87 -13.10
C LYS A 137 17.30 13.42 -11.67
N ASN A 138 16.16 13.72 -11.05
CA ASN A 138 16.06 14.21 -9.70
C ASN A 138 14.76 13.67 -9.07
N PRO A 139 14.83 12.81 -8.05
CA PRO A 139 13.65 12.19 -7.45
C PRO A 139 12.68 13.18 -6.82
N LEU A 140 13.15 14.38 -6.45
CA LEU A 140 12.34 15.40 -5.82
C LEU A 140 11.75 16.39 -6.84
N ASP A 141 12.10 16.32 -8.12
CA ASP A 141 11.46 17.12 -9.17
C ASP A 141 10.15 16.46 -9.63
N ILE A 142 9.21 16.34 -8.69
CA ILE A 142 7.87 15.80 -8.87
C ILE A 142 6.85 16.81 -8.36
N THR A 143 5.61 16.72 -8.83
CA THR A 143 4.50 17.61 -8.48
C THR A 143 3.49 16.91 -7.57
N GLU A 144 2.55 17.67 -6.99
CA GLU A 144 1.42 17.07 -6.26
C GLU A 144 0.61 16.12 -7.14
N ASP A 145 0.44 16.47 -8.43
CA ASP A 145 -0.25 15.62 -9.39
C ASP A 145 0.49 14.30 -9.62
N ASP A 146 1.81 14.26 -9.48
CA ASP A 146 2.58 13.02 -9.60
C ASP A 146 2.36 12.10 -8.39
N TYR A 147 2.17 12.65 -7.18
CA TYR A 147 1.76 11.87 -6.00
C TYR A 147 0.38 11.22 -6.22
N LEU A 148 -0.58 12.01 -6.71
CA LEU A 148 -1.94 11.55 -6.95
C LEU A 148 -2.00 10.56 -8.10
N ARG A 149 -1.29 10.82 -9.20
CA ARG A 149 -1.21 9.91 -10.34
C ARG A 149 -0.62 8.56 -9.93
N ALA A 150 0.45 8.56 -9.14
CA ALA A 150 1.01 7.32 -8.61
C ALA A 150 -0.01 6.57 -7.74
N PHE A 151 -0.70 7.24 -6.82
CA PHE A 151 -1.77 6.62 -6.04
C PHE A 151 -2.84 6.00 -6.93
N GLU A 152 -3.39 6.75 -7.89
CA GLU A 152 -4.40 6.27 -8.82
C GLU A 152 -3.95 5.11 -9.68
N ASN A 153 -2.71 5.13 -10.19
CA ASN A 153 -2.16 4.05 -10.99
C ASN A 153 -2.15 2.73 -10.20
N ASN A 154 -1.77 2.78 -8.92
CA ASN A 154 -1.77 1.61 -8.04
C ASN A 154 -3.20 1.08 -7.83
N ILE A 155 -4.17 1.96 -7.59
CA ILE A 155 -5.57 1.55 -7.44
C ILE A 155 -6.14 0.95 -8.74
N LYS A 156 -5.83 1.56 -9.90
CA LYS A 156 -6.26 1.08 -11.22
C LYS A 156 -5.63 -0.26 -11.60
N ASP A 157 -4.41 -0.54 -11.15
CA ASP A 157 -3.76 -1.84 -11.36
C ASP A 157 -4.32 -2.95 -10.45
N GLY A 158 -5.13 -2.62 -9.44
CA GLY A 158 -5.76 -3.60 -8.55
C GLY A 158 -5.04 -3.84 -7.23
N VAL A 159 -4.22 -2.89 -6.76
CA VAL A 159 -3.59 -2.95 -5.42
C VAL A 159 -4.68 -2.89 -4.33
N ASP A 160 -4.64 -3.79 -3.34
CA ASP A 160 -5.68 -3.92 -2.31
C ASP A 160 -5.55 -2.91 -1.17
N TYR A 161 -4.32 -2.48 -0.87
CA TYR A 161 -4.05 -1.46 0.15
C TYR A 161 -2.78 -0.67 -0.16
N THR A 162 -2.74 0.59 0.24
CA THR A 162 -1.58 1.47 0.04
C THR A 162 -1.08 2.01 1.37
N THR A 163 0.23 2.13 1.51
CA THR A 163 0.83 2.90 2.59
C THR A 163 1.02 4.34 2.13
N ILE A 164 0.20 5.24 2.68
CA ILE A 164 0.31 6.69 2.47
C ILE A 164 0.89 7.36 3.72
N HIS A 165 1.79 8.32 3.51
CA HIS A 165 2.50 9.00 4.60
C HIS A 165 1.82 10.33 4.98
N SER A 166 0.50 10.34 5.10
CA SER A 166 -0.30 11.54 5.43
C SER A 166 -0.15 11.99 6.90
N GLY A 167 0.55 11.23 7.74
CA GLY A 167 0.79 11.63 9.14
C GLY A 167 1.90 12.68 9.33
N ILE A 168 2.65 13.04 8.27
CA ILE A 168 3.77 13.97 8.36
C ILE A 168 3.30 15.35 7.89
N THR A 169 3.16 16.29 8.83
CA THR A 169 2.82 17.69 8.53
C THR A 169 4.07 18.51 8.22
N LYS A 170 3.91 19.66 7.56
CA LYS A 170 4.99 20.63 7.29
C LYS A 170 5.70 21.07 8.55
N GLU A 171 4.96 21.24 9.64
CA GLU A 171 5.52 21.54 10.95
C GLU A 171 6.43 20.41 11.45
N ILE A 172 5.98 19.16 11.39
CA ILE A 172 6.77 17.99 11.79
C ILE A 172 8.04 17.88 10.93
N ALA A 173 7.92 18.07 9.61
CA ALA A 173 9.07 18.05 8.69
C ALA A 173 10.10 19.13 9.05
N LYS A 174 9.68 20.35 9.41
CA LYS A 174 10.59 21.42 9.86
C LYS A 174 11.20 21.10 11.23
N ARG A 175 10.43 20.51 12.14
CA ARG A 175 10.89 20.16 13.48
C ARG A 175 11.94 19.05 13.47
N ILE A 176 11.85 18.09 12.55
CA ILE A 176 12.76 16.93 12.53
C ILE A 176 14.22 17.33 12.30
N LEU A 177 14.45 18.43 11.55
CA LEU A 177 15.77 19.01 11.34
C LEU A 177 16.40 19.54 12.64
N LYS A 178 15.58 19.88 13.64
CA LYS A 178 16.03 20.42 14.94
C LYS A 178 16.24 19.36 16.01
N VAL A 179 15.50 18.24 15.94
CA VAL A 179 15.38 17.26 17.04
C VAL A 179 16.58 16.31 17.11
N GLN A 180 17.55 16.37 16.18
CA GLN A 180 18.80 15.60 16.19
C GLN A 180 18.63 14.12 16.62
N ARG A 181 17.64 13.44 16.05
CA ARG A 181 17.45 12.00 16.32
C ARG A 181 18.67 11.24 15.82
N TYR A 182 19.14 10.27 16.61
CA TYR A 182 20.34 9.48 16.28
C TYR A 182 20.33 8.91 14.85
N ALA A 183 19.20 8.33 14.42
CA ALA A 183 19.02 7.75 13.09
C ALA A 183 18.15 8.60 12.14
N GLY A 184 17.83 9.85 12.51
CA GLY A 184 16.99 10.74 11.69
C GLY A 184 15.59 10.17 11.39
N VAL A 185 15.18 10.28 10.11
CA VAL A 185 13.93 9.72 9.57
C VAL A 185 14.27 8.44 8.79
N VAL A 186 13.83 7.30 9.31
CA VAL A 186 14.16 5.98 8.75
C VAL A 186 13.09 5.43 7.80
N SER A 187 11.90 6.05 7.74
CA SER A 187 10.90 5.70 6.72
C SER A 187 11.29 6.37 5.41
N LYS A 188 11.56 5.57 4.37
CA LYS A 188 11.88 6.05 3.03
C LYS A 188 10.76 6.95 2.47
N GLY A 189 9.51 6.49 2.48
CA GLY A 189 8.38 7.28 1.99
C GLY A 189 8.14 8.56 2.79
N GLY A 190 8.35 8.49 4.11
CA GLY A 190 8.29 9.67 4.98
C GLY A 190 9.41 10.67 4.69
N THR A 191 10.63 10.19 4.44
CA THR A 191 11.77 11.04 4.08
C THR A 191 11.58 11.70 2.71
N ILE A 192 11.10 10.97 1.70
CA ILE A 192 10.79 11.54 0.37
C ILE A 192 9.75 12.65 0.50
N THR A 193 8.66 12.37 1.21
CA THR A 193 7.55 13.31 1.40
C THR A 193 8.02 14.56 2.15
N ALA A 194 8.73 14.39 3.28
CA ALA A 194 9.27 15.51 4.05
C ALA A 194 10.30 16.34 3.27
N ALA A 195 11.19 15.69 2.51
CA ALA A 195 12.19 16.39 1.70
C ALA A 195 11.52 17.22 0.59
N TRP A 196 10.50 16.68 -0.07
CA TRP A 196 9.71 17.41 -1.05
C TRP A 196 9.01 18.63 -0.44
N MET A 197 8.34 18.45 0.70
CA MET A 197 7.66 19.54 1.43
C MET A 197 8.61 20.66 1.82
N LEU A 198 9.82 20.32 2.28
CA LEU A 198 10.84 21.30 2.67
C LEU A 198 11.43 22.03 1.46
N LYS A 199 11.66 21.32 0.35
CA LYS A 199 12.19 21.88 -0.90
C LYS A 199 11.25 22.93 -1.51
N TYR A 200 9.95 22.64 -1.54
CA TYR A 200 8.95 23.52 -2.17
C TYR A 200 8.21 24.42 -1.17
N ASP A 201 8.54 24.34 0.12
CA ASP A 201 7.83 24.97 1.24
C ASP A 201 6.29 24.76 1.14
N LYS A 202 5.87 23.51 0.91
CA LYS A 202 4.46 23.11 0.78
C LYS A 202 4.03 22.13 1.87
N GLU A 203 2.72 21.98 2.06
CA GLU A 203 2.15 20.94 2.91
C GLU A 203 2.17 19.58 2.20
N ASN A 204 2.02 18.50 2.95
CA ASN A 204 2.00 17.13 2.46
C ASN A 204 0.87 16.92 1.44
N PRO A 205 1.18 16.49 0.20
CA PRO A 205 0.16 16.28 -0.83
C PRO A 205 -0.92 15.27 -0.41
N TYR A 206 -0.56 14.24 0.36
CA TYR A 206 -1.54 13.26 0.86
C TYR A 206 -2.45 13.81 1.95
N ILE A 207 -2.06 14.91 2.64
CA ILE A 207 -2.93 15.60 3.59
C ILE A 207 -3.85 16.56 2.84
N THR A 208 -3.30 17.36 1.93
CA THR A 208 -4.07 18.39 1.21
C THR A 208 -5.15 17.79 0.30
N HIS A 209 -4.93 16.55 -0.16
CA HIS A 209 -5.84 15.81 -1.04
C HIS A 209 -6.44 14.57 -0.36
N TYR A 210 -6.51 14.53 0.98
CA TYR A 210 -6.99 13.34 1.71
C TYR A 210 -8.45 12.98 1.36
N ASP A 211 -9.34 13.97 1.22
CA ASP A 211 -10.75 13.73 0.89
C ASP A 211 -10.97 13.30 -0.58
N TYR A 212 -9.99 13.57 -1.46
CA TYR A 212 -10.02 13.13 -2.85
C TYR A 212 -9.69 11.64 -3.00
N MET A 213 -8.77 11.15 -2.18
CA MET A 213 -8.26 9.77 -2.19
C MET A 213 -9.20 8.79 -1.49
#